data_AF-A0A970YUH0-F1
#
_entry.id   AF-A0A970YUH0-F1
#
_cell.length_a   1.000
_cell.length_b   1.000
_cell.length_c   1.000
_cell.angle_alpha   90.00
_cell.angle_beta   90.00
_cell.angle_gamma   90.00
#
_symmetry.space_group_name_H-M   'P 1'
#
loop_
_entity.id
_entity.type
_entity.pdbx_description
1 polymer ?
#
loop_
_entity_poly.entity_id
_entity_poly.type
_entity_poly.pdbx_seq_one_letter_code
_entity_poly.pdbx_strand_id
1 'polypeptide(L)' 'TEQLRPILSNSSIFGVDLYEVGLGALVEKYFGELIAEKGAVRKTLKKYVN' A
#
# COMPACT_ATOMS: atom_id res chain seq x y z
N THR A 1 4.35 4.50 -9.17
CA THR A 1 4.53 3.42 -8.17
C THR A 1 5.97 3.26 -7.74
N GLU A 2 6.97 3.54 -8.57
CA GLU A 2 8.39 3.42 -8.18
C GLU A 2 8.84 4.22 -6.95
N GLN A 3 8.12 5.27 -6.55
CA GLN A 3 8.44 6.06 -5.35
C GLN A 3 8.23 5.30 -4.04
N LEU A 4 7.31 4.33 -4.00
CA LEU A 4 7.03 3.53 -2.81
C LEU A 4 7.98 2.35 -2.68
N ARG A 5 8.59 1.92 -3.78
CA ARG A 5 9.45 0.75 -3.85
C ARG A 5 10.57 0.76 -2.80
N PRO A 6 11.36 1.84 -2.59
CA PRO A 6 12.42 1.86 -1.59
C PRO A 6 11.95 1.71 -0.16
N ILE A 7 10.71 2.12 0.14
CA ILE A 7 10.13 2.03 1.49
C ILE A 7 9.53 0.64 1.68
N LEU A 8 8.77 0.15 0.70
CA LEU A 8 8.10 -1.15 0.77
C LEU A 8 9.08 -2.34 0.71
N SER A 9 10.25 -2.18 0.07
CA SER A 9 11.32 -3.19 0.11
C SER A 9 12.22 -3.09 1.34
N ASN A 10 11.99 -2.10 2.22
CA ASN A 10 12.86 -1.88 3.37
C ASN A 10 12.50 -2.83 4.52
N SER A 11 13.27 -3.90 4.65
CA SER A 11 13.15 -4.88 5.72
C SER A 11 13.40 -4.32 7.12
N SER A 12 14.10 -3.20 7.27
CA SER A 12 14.24 -2.53 8.57
C SER A 12 12.93 -1.85 9.02
N ILE A 13 12.04 -1.50 8.09
CA ILE A 13 10.73 -0.89 8.40
C ILE A 13 9.66 -1.97 8.56
N PHE A 14 9.61 -2.92 7.62
CA PHE A 14 8.53 -3.92 7.54
C PHE A 14 8.94 -5.32 8.03
N GLY A 15 10.17 -5.50 8.49
CA GLY A 15 10.75 -6.80 8.87
C GLY A 15 11.18 -7.66 7.68
N VAL A 16 10.56 -7.46 6.52
CA VAL A 16 10.79 -8.19 5.26
C VAL A 16 10.67 -7.26 4.07
N ASP A 17 11.24 -7.65 2.92
CA ASP A 17 10.92 -7.00 1.65
C ASP A 17 9.50 -7.39 1.22
N LEU A 18 8.60 -6.41 1.17
CA LEU A 18 7.20 -6.66 0.81
C LEU A 18 7.03 -7.19 -0.61
N TYR A 19 7.95 -6.92 -1.54
CA TYR A 19 7.90 -7.47 -2.90
C TYR A 19 8.31 -8.93 -2.94
N GLU A 20 9.33 -9.32 -2.17
CA GLU A 20 9.77 -10.72 -2.10
C GLU A 20 8.68 -11.64 -1.53
N VAL A 21 7.88 -11.13 -0.59
CA VAL A 21 6.75 -11.87 -0.02
C VAL A 21 5.43 -11.67 -0.79
N GLY A 22 5.46 -11.00 -1.95
CA GLY A 22 4.29 -10.81 -2.82
C GLY A 22 3.25 -9.80 -2.33
N LEU A 23 3.55 -9.02 -1.30
CA LEU A 23 2.66 -8.00 -0.72
C LEU A 23 2.85 -6.60 -1.34
N GLY A 24 3.99 -6.32 -1.98
CA GLY A 24 4.33 -4.99 -2.49
C GLY A 24 3.27 -4.40 -3.42
N ALA A 25 2.87 -5.15 -4.44
CA ALA A 25 1.85 -4.71 -5.40
C ALA A 25 0.47 -4.50 -4.76
N LEU A 26 0.13 -5.29 -3.73
CA LEU A 26 -1.13 -5.15 -3.01
C LEU A 26 -1.15 -3.84 -2.19
N VAL A 27 -0.04 -3.55 -1.51
CA VAL A 27 0.10 -2.32 -0.72
C VAL A 27 0.09 -1.09 -1.64
N GLU A 28 0.76 -1.13 -2.79
CA GLU A 28 0.70 -0.04 -3.76
C GLU A 28 -0.72 0.23 -4.27
N LYS A 29 -1.50 -0.83 -4.52
CA LYS A 29 -2.90 -0.71 -4.92
C LYS A 29 -3.73 -0.03 -3.82
N TYR A 30 -3.59 -0.49 -2.56
CA TYR A 30 -4.29 0.14 -1.45
C TYR A 30 -3.89 1.60 -1.27
N PHE A 31 -2.59 1.88 -1.34
CA PHE A 31 -2.10 3.24 -1.22
C PHE A 31 -2.69 4.14 -2.31
N GLY A 32 -2.68 3.70 -3.57
CA GLY A 32 -3.31 4.41 -4.68
C GLY A 32 -4.81 4.68 -4.44
N GLU A 33 -5.54 3.71 -3.91
CA GLU A 33 -6.95 3.90 -3.53
C GLU A 33 -7.13 4.85 -2.33
N LEU A 34 -6.17 4.94 -1.42
CA LEU A 34 -6.24 5.83 -0.25
C LEU A 34 -5.92 7.30 -0.59
N ILE A 35 -5.07 7.55 -1.60
CA ILE A 35 -4.63 8.88 -2.00
C ILE A 35 -5.36 9.46 -3.23
N ALA A 36 -6.34 8.72 -3.78
CA ALA A 36 -6.95 9.05 -5.06
C ALA A 36 -7.66 10.42 -5.10
N GLU A 37 -8.43 10.75 -4.06
CA GLU A 37 -9.29 11.94 -4.03
C GLU A 37 -9.72 12.32 -2.60
N LYS A 38 -10.36 13.48 -2.44
CA LYS A 38 -10.96 13.87 -1.15
C LYS A 38 -12.02 12.85 -0.75
N GLY A 39 -11.86 12.24 0.42
CA GLY A 39 -12.76 11.19 0.92
C GLY A 39 -12.38 9.78 0.49
N ALA A 40 -11.32 9.60 -0.29
CA ALA A 40 -10.82 8.31 -0.75
C ALA A 40 -10.56 7.34 0.41
N VAL A 41 -9.94 7.80 1.50
CA VAL A 41 -9.71 6.97 2.71
C VAL A 41 -11.00 6.31 3.22
N ARG A 42 -12.08 7.08 3.40
CA ARG A 42 -13.37 6.54 3.87
C ARG A 42 -13.97 5.56 2.87
N LYS A 43 -13.88 5.86 1.57
CA LYS A 43 -14.39 5.02 0.48
C LYS A 43 -13.66 3.68 0.42
N THR A 44 -12.34 3.70 0.53
CA THR A 44 -11.48 2.52 0.50
C THR A 44 -11.67 1.64 1.73
N LEU A 45 -11.76 2.24 2.94
CA LEU A 45 -12.08 1.47 4.14
C LEU A 45 -13.47 0.82 4.07
N LYS A 46 -14.49 1.54 3.56
CA LYS A 46 -15.82 0.96 3.33
C LYS A 46 -15.82 -0.21 2.35
N LYS A 47 -14.88 -0.24 1.39
CA LYS A 47 -14.79 -1.27 0.37
C LYS A 47 -14.16 -2.57 0.88
N TYR A 48 -13.19 -2.48 1.80
CA TYR A 48 -12.41 -3.63 2.24
C TYR A 48 -12.72 -4.11 3.67
N VAL A 49 -13.39 -3.30 4.49
CA VAL A 49 -13.57 -3.58 5.94
C VAL A 49 -15.04 -3.59 6.39
N ASN A 50 -15.96 -3.08 5.57
CA ASN A 50 -17.40 -2.98 5.87
C ASN A 50 -18.23 -3.71 4.82
#